data_AF-A0A165EW06-F1
#
_entry.id   AF-A0A165EW06-F1
#
_cell.length_a   1.000
_cell.length_b   1.000
_cell.length_c   1.000
_cell.angle_alpha   90.00
_cell.angle_beta   90.00
_cell.angle_gamma   90.00
#
_symmetry.space_group_name_H-M   'P 1'
#
loop_
_entity.id
_entity.type
_entity.pdbx_description
1 polymer ?
#
loop_
_entity_poly.entity_id
_entity_poly.type
_entity_poly.pdbx_seq_one_letter_code
_entity_poly.pdbx_strand_id
1 'polypeptide(L)'
;MIEDLTDVAVIEEHLHHAKELAVMLFPSTDYDKEMGQLRALMSPGTSNFSHPLVSPLFHALRHPAPVLEVFSLNCVDLDDYGGDAPILPVDILAERAPRLRKVELHMLQLPFHPYPAFQHITSLSVTTGERGVHGMDEDIVSLANMTVNISSYADLRELGLFGTSMAGLAATHREVFRRLEVLELNHTPDARSLLETLADDIPDARMVVHLEDMRVDGMDWLFPTNPNPPTVSLRILDTPLLVLEAVDARGSVRRAGGVEGYDVAELPAHVLISQIPKHTFAHLTTLRFPERIWPENGMPNAPLLRDVTISLDLGVQSTLRPGIFFLELGDNAIQWEVPSLRSLTFVPPPAWAMRTRALVSAHDIALFIQHHIRFSELPLQRLVLRGVDIYDRPGLEEMRELEERVERIEREKLVGSAPKVLDNFSEEALPSVRWMFEHA
;
A
#
# COMPACT_ATOMS: atom_id res chain seq x y z
N MET A 1 12.28 4.36 -23.13
CA MET A 1 13.72 4.66 -23.07
C MET A 1 13.99 5.51 -24.30
N ILE A 2 14.42 6.76 -24.11
CA ILE A 2 14.72 7.69 -25.20
C ILE A 2 16.23 7.89 -25.18
N GLU A 3 16.91 7.40 -26.21
CA GLU A 3 18.38 7.42 -26.32
C GLU A 3 18.86 8.31 -27.49
N ASP A 4 17.99 8.67 -28.45
CA ASP A 4 18.36 9.51 -29.62
C ASP A 4 17.19 10.36 -30.16
N LEU A 5 17.49 11.32 -31.05
CA LEU A 5 16.55 12.20 -31.76
C LEU A 5 15.48 11.43 -32.57
N THR A 6 15.75 10.18 -32.94
CA THR A 6 14.77 9.29 -33.57
C THR A 6 13.59 8.97 -32.66
N ASP A 7 13.80 8.96 -31.34
CA ASP A 7 12.75 8.71 -30.36
C ASP A 7 11.81 9.92 -30.18
N VAL A 8 12.26 11.12 -30.54
CA VAL A 8 11.46 12.37 -30.45
C VAL A 8 10.32 12.35 -31.47
N ALA A 9 10.60 11.93 -32.71
CA ALA A 9 9.58 11.77 -33.74
C ALA A 9 8.55 10.68 -33.38
N VAL A 10 9.00 9.62 -32.70
CA VAL A 10 8.13 8.57 -32.18
C VAL A 10 7.18 9.14 -31.12
N ILE A 11 7.65 10.02 -30.23
CA ILE A 11 6.81 10.68 -29.23
C ILE A 11 5.75 11.56 -29.89
N GLU A 12 6.12 12.35 -30.91
CA GLU A 12 5.17 13.18 -31.66
C GLU A 12 4.05 12.34 -32.29
N GLU A 13 4.39 11.19 -32.88
CA GLU A 13 3.41 10.24 -33.41
C GLU A 13 2.52 9.66 -32.29
N HIS A 14 3.13 9.25 -31.17
CA HIS A 14 2.40 8.66 -30.05
C HIS A 14 1.44 9.66 -29.39
N LEU A 15 1.78 10.95 -29.29
CA LEU A 15 0.88 11.97 -28.74
C LEU A 15 -0.46 12.02 -29.50
N HIS A 16 -0.45 11.76 -30.81
CA HIS A 16 -1.66 11.77 -31.63
C HIS A 16 -2.55 10.52 -31.48
N HIS A 17 -1.99 9.39 -31.04
CA HIS A 17 -2.66 8.09 -31.12
C HIS A 17 -2.76 7.33 -29.79
N ALA A 18 -1.87 7.62 -28.84
CA ALA A 18 -1.78 6.91 -27.58
C ALA A 18 -2.71 7.50 -26.51
N LYS A 19 -3.41 6.62 -25.80
CA LYS A 19 -4.19 6.99 -24.61
C LYS A 19 -3.30 7.18 -23.38
N GLU A 20 -2.15 6.53 -23.35
CA GLU A 20 -1.21 6.57 -22.24
C GLU A 20 0.18 6.84 -22.80
N LEU A 21 0.88 7.81 -22.20
CA LEU A 21 2.26 8.12 -22.55
C LEU A 21 3.08 8.20 -21.27
N ALA A 22 4.06 7.31 -21.15
CA ALA A 22 5.05 7.31 -20.08
C ALA A 22 6.43 7.56 -20.67
N VAL A 23 7.07 8.65 -20.24
CA VAL A 23 8.40 9.05 -20.68
C VAL A 23 9.34 8.95 -19.49
N MET A 24 10.37 8.13 -19.62
CA MET A 24 11.46 8.03 -18.65
C MET A 24 12.73 8.58 -19.27
N LEU A 25 13.30 9.59 -18.62
CA LEU A 25 14.58 10.20 -18.95
C LEU A 25 15.63 9.64 -18.00
N PHE A 26 16.69 9.07 -18.55
CA PHE A 26 17.83 8.58 -17.81
C PHE A 26 19.04 9.48 -18.10
N PRO A 27 19.98 9.64 -17.15
CA PRO A 27 21.27 10.24 -17.45
C PRO A 27 21.99 9.32 -18.45
N SER A 28 22.60 9.90 -19.49
CA SER A 28 23.44 9.13 -20.42
C SER A 28 24.50 8.32 -19.67
N THR A 29 24.70 7.05 -20.02
CA THR A 29 25.77 6.22 -19.43
C THR A 29 27.19 6.72 -19.77
N ASP A 30 27.33 7.60 -20.76
CA ASP A 30 28.59 8.28 -21.11
C ASP A 30 28.74 9.65 -20.40
N TYR A 31 27.84 9.99 -19.46
CA TYR A 31 27.82 11.28 -18.75
C TYR A 31 29.14 11.60 -18.06
N ASP A 32 29.88 10.62 -17.52
CA ASP A 32 31.21 10.85 -16.94
C ASP A 32 32.27 11.29 -17.96
N LYS A 33 32.20 10.81 -19.20
CA LYS A 33 33.10 11.24 -20.28
C LYS A 33 32.73 12.61 -20.82
N GLU A 34 31.44 12.89 -21.00
CA GLU A 34 30.95 14.17 -21.53
C GLU A 34 31.09 15.29 -20.48
N MET A 35 30.78 15.04 -19.21
CA MET A 35 31.01 16.00 -18.12
C MET A 35 32.48 16.19 -17.80
N GLY A 36 33.34 15.19 -17.99
CA GLY A 36 34.79 15.37 -17.91
C GLY A 36 35.32 16.41 -18.91
N GLN A 37 34.70 16.49 -20.09
CA GLN A 37 35.04 17.48 -21.13
C GLN A 37 34.32 18.82 -20.92
N LEU A 38 33.06 18.83 -20.47
CA LEU A 38 32.28 20.03 -20.18
C LEU A 38 32.71 20.75 -18.89
N ARG A 39 33.08 20.04 -17.82
CA ARG A 39 33.66 20.65 -16.60
C ARG A 39 35.00 21.34 -16.86
N ALA A 40 35.73 20.93 -17.89
CA ALA A 40 36.95 21.62 -18.34
C ALA A 40 36.66 22.93 -19.09
N LEU A 41 35.42 23.15 -19.54
CA LEU A 41 34.99 24.29 -20.36
C LEU A 41 34.00 25.23 -19.65
N MET A 42 33.30 24.77 -18.61
CA MET A 42 32.34 25.58 -17.87
C MET A 42 32.97 26.23 -16.63
N SER A 43 32.89 27.56 -16.57
CA SER A 43 33.23 28.33 -15.37
C SER A 43 32.25 27.99 -14.22
N PRO A 44 32.68 28.06 -12.96
CA PRO A 44 31.79 27.84 -11.83
C PRO A 44 30.76 28.98 -11.78
N GLY A 45 29.52 28.69 -12.16
CA GLY A 45 28.43 29.69 -12.13
C GLY A 45 27.27 29.51 -13.10
N THR A 46 27.27 28.52 -13.99
CA THR A 46 26.12 28.21 -14.86
C THR A 46 25.65 26.78 -14.64
N SER A 47 24.70 26.57 -13.71
CA SER A 47 24.13 25.27 -13.35
C SER A 47 22.97 24.83 -14.24
N ASN A 48 22.88 25.29 -15.49
CA ASN A 48 21.79 24.81 -16.36
C ASN A 48 22.12 23.40 -16.86
N PHE A 49 21.50 22.40 -16.24
CA PHE A 49 21.42 21.05 -16.76
C PHE A 49 20.78 21.11 -18.16
N SER A 50 21.61 21.04 -19.20
CA SER A 50 21.16 20.98 -20.60
C SER A 50 21.45 19.59 -21.12
N HIS A 51 20.73 18.60 -20.58
CA HIS A 51 20.77 17.27 -21.18
C HIS A 51 20.30 17.42 -22.64
N PRO A 52 21.08 16.96 -23.63
CA PRO A 52 20.83 17.25 -25.04
C PRO A 52 19.47 16.71 -25.52
N LEU A 53 18.89 15.74 -24.81
CA LEU A 53 17.57 15.16 -25.09
C LEU A 53 16.38 15.92 -24.44
N VAL A 54 16.61 16.74 -23.40
CA VAL A 54 15.52 17.46 -22.71
C VAL A 54 14.89 18.50 -23.62
N SER A 55 15.69 19.26 -24.36
CA SER A 55 15.16 20.30 -25.26
C SER A 55 14.37 19.72 -26.45
N PRO A 56 14.85 18.67 -27.15
CA PRO A 56 14.06 17.98 -28.19
C PRO A 56 12.78 17.33 -27.65
N LEU A 57 12.83 16.67 -26.49
CA LEU A 57 11.64 16.10 -25.86
C LEU A 57 10.61 17.19 -25.55
N PHE A 58 11.02 18.28 -24.91
CA PHE A 58 10.12 19.38 -24.57
C PHE A 58 9.57 20.07 -25.81
N HIS A 59 10.31 20.08 -26.92
CA HIS A 59 9.78 20.48 -28.21
C HIS A 59 8.66 19.54 -28.67
N ALA A 60 8.88 18.22 -28.68
CA ALA A 60 7.85 17.24 -29.05
C ALA A 60 6.61 17.30 -28.15
N LEU A 61 6.80 17.47 -26.84
CA LEU A 61 5.69 17.57 -25.87
C LEU A 61 4.84 18.84 -26.04
N ARG A 62 5.22 19.79 -26.89
CA ARG A 62 4.35 20.91 -27.29
C ARG A 62 3.33 20.55 -28.36
N HIS A 63 3.41 19.35 -28.93
CA HIS A 63 2.47 18.88 -29.94
C HIS A 63 1.10 18.51 -29.32
N PRO A 64 0.00 18.59 -30.08
CA PRO A 64 -1.33 18.23 -29.61
C PRO A 64 -1.44 16.76 -29.22
N ALA A 65 -2.14 16.47 -28.12
CA ALA A 65 -2.37 15.11 -27.65
C ALA A 65 -3.87 14.78 -27.48
N PRO A 66 -4.64 14.72 -28.59
CA PRO A 66 -6.11 14.76 -28.57
C PRO A 66 -6.77 13.57 -27.88
N VAL A 67 -6.09 12.42 -27.83
CA VAL A 67 -6.61 11.17 -27.27
C VAL A 67 -5.96 10.76 -25.95
N LEU A 68 -4.96 11.52 -25.49
CA LEU A 68 -4.18 11.20 -24.30
C LEU A 68 -5.04 11.34 -23.04
N GLU A 69 -5.08 10.28 -22.24
CA GLU A 69 -5.82 10.15 -20.98
C GLU A 69 -4.87 10.14 -19.76
N VAL A 70 -3.68 9.54 -19.91
CA VAL A 70 -2.66 9.42 -18.87
C VAL A 70 -1.31 9.90 -19.38
N PHE A 71 -0.64 10.76 -18.62
CA PHE A 71 0.70 11.25 -18.91
C PHE A 71 1.62 11.04 -17.72
N SER A 72 2.78 10.42 -17.94
CA SER A 72 3.83 10.26 -16.93
C SER A 72 5.15 10.73 -17.51
N LEU A 73 5.86 11.59 -16.79
CA LEU A 73 7.20 12.04 -17.13
C LEU A 73 8.10 11.91 -15.90
N ASN A 74 9.11 11.06 -16.01
CA ASN A 74 10.03 10.73 -14.94
C ASN A 74 11.47 11.01 -15.36
N CYS A 75 12.16 11.88 -14.63
CA CYS A 75 13.59 12.08 -14.74
C CYS A 75 14.31 11.28 -13.65
N VAL A 76 14.95 10.19 -14.02
CA VAL A 76 15.66 9.28 -13.10
C VAL A 76 17.08 9.81 -12.85
N ASP A 77 17.59 9.64 -11.62
CA ASP A 77 19.00 9.85 -11.24
C ASP A 77 19.60 11.24 -11.52
N LEU A 78 18.95 12.34 -11.11
CA LEU A 78 19.62 13.67 -11.12
C LEU A 78 20.42 13.96 -9.85
N ASP A 79 20.07 13.30 -8.73
CA ASP A 79 20.61 13.58 -7.41
C ASP A 79 22.08 13.15 -7.25
N ASP A 80 22.45 12.00 -7.82
CA ASP A 80 23.82 11.46 -7.83
C ASP A 80 24.79 12.29 -8.69
N TYR A 81 24.26 13.02 -9.68
CA TYR A 81 25.05 13.78 -10.65
C TYR A 81 25.07 15.30 -10.42
N GLY A 82 24.32 15.78 -9.41
CA GLY A 82 24.28 17.19 -9.02
C GLY A 82 23.74 18.14 -10.07
N GLY A 83 22.78 17.67 -10.86
CA GLY A 83 22.07 18.49 -11.84
C GLY A 83 20.78 19.09 -11.28
N ASP A 84 20.45 20.31 -11.70
CA ASP A 84 19.14 20.92 -11.42
C ASP A 84 18.04 20.19 -12.19
N ALA A 85 16.88 19.96 -11.55
CA ALA A 85 15.73 19.34 -12.19
C ALA A 85 15.21 20.16 -13.38
N PRO A 86 14.86 19.55 -14.53
CA PRO A 86 14.48 20.31 -15.70
C PRO A 86 13.11 20.99 -15.54
N ILE A 87 13.00 22.18 -16.14
CA ILE A 87 11.80 23.03 -16.07
C ILE A 87 10.77 22.59 -17.12
N LEU A 88 9.57 22.21 -16.66
CA LEU A 88 8.47 21.85 -17.53
C LEU A 88 7.95 23.08 -18.29
N PRO A 89 7.88 23.03 -19.64
CA PRO A 89 7.48 24.18 -20.43
C PRO A 89 6.00 24.53 -20.21
N VAL A 90 5.68 25.83 -20.12
CA VAL A 90 4.32 26.35 -19.90
C VAL A 90 3.30 25.84 -20.92
N ASP A 91 3.76 25.62 -22.15
CA ASP A 91 2.98 25.18 -23.30
C ASP A 91 3.03 23.66 -23.51
N ILE A 92 3.35 22.89 -22.47
CA ILE A 92 3.25 21.43 -22.51
C ILE A 92 1.84 21.00 -22.92
N LEU A 93 1.79 20.12 -23.91
CA LEU A 93 0.59 19.65 -24.59
C LEU A 93 -0.33 20.77 -25.13
N ALA A 94 0.21 21.99 -25.26
CA ALA A 94 -0.35 23.21 -25.86
C ALA A 94 -1.89 23.30 -25.87
N GLU A 95 -2.54 23.07 -24.73
CA GLU A 95 -4.00 23.15 -24.53
C GLU A 95 -4.84 22.15 -25.36
N ARG A 96 -4.22 21.09 -25.86
CA ARG A 96 -4.85 20.15 -26.81
C ARG A 96 -4.82 18.70 -26.32
N ALA A 97 -4.86 18.51 -25.01
CA ALA A 97 -5.07 17.22 -24.36
C ALA A 97 -6.43 17.17 -23.62
N PRO A 98 -7.58 17.29 -24.32
CA PRO A 98 -8.90 17.44 -23.68
C PRO A 98 -9.33 16.22 -22.86
N ARG A 99 -8.73 15.07 -23.13
CA ARG A 99 -9.01 13.80 -22.45
C ARG A 99 -8.05 13.52 -21.30
N LEU A 100 -7.05 14.36 -21.06
CA LEU A 100 -6.06 14.13 -20.02
C LEU A 100 -6.76 14.15 -18.65
N ARG A 101 -6.59 13.08 -17.88
CA ARG A 101 -7.17 12.91 -16.55
C ARG A 101 -6.12 12.63 -15.49
N LYS A 102 -5.04 11.94 -15.84
CA LYS A 102 -3.99 11.56 -14.90
C LYS A 102 -2.63 12.08 -15.34
N VAL A 103 -1.92 12.72 -14.41
CA VAL A 103 -0.59 13.27 -14.63
C VAL A 103 0.33 12.83 -13.50
N GLU A 104 1.48 12.24 -13.85
CA GLU A 104 2.54 11.83 -12.92
C GLU A 104 3.84 12.51 -13.35
N LEU A 105 4.47 13.25 -12.45
CA LEU A 105 5.66 14.06 -12.73
C LEU A 105 6.71 13.77 -11.67
N HIS A 106 7.87 13.28 -12.08
CA HIS A 106 8.95 12.95 -11.15
C HIS A 106 10.21 13.72 -11.52
N MET A 107 10.80 14.39 -10.51
CA MET A 107 12.07 15.13 -10.62
C MET A 107 12.02 16.26 -11.66
N LEU A 108 10.97 17.08 -11.60
CA LEU A 108 10.73 18.20 -12.52
C LEU A 108 10.41 19.49 -11.77
N GLN A 109 10.83 20.62 -12.33
CA GLN A 109 10.40 21.95 -11.88
C GLN A 109 9.14 22.38 -12.63
N LEU A 110 8.17 22.94 -11.90
CA LEU A 110 6.86 23.35 -12.36
C LEU A 110 6.57 24.84 -12.08
N PRO A 111 7.30 25.78 -12.69
CA PRO A 111 7.17 27.20 -12.36
C PRO A 111 5.87 27.85 -12.89
N PHE A 112 5.13 27.19 -13.77
CA PHE A 112 3.97 27.76 -14.47
C PHE A 112 2.65 27.08 -14.05
N HIS A 113 2.24 27.25 -12.80
CA HIS A 113 0.97 26.72 -12.31
C HIS A 113 -0.17 27.77 -12.30
N PRO A 114 -1.42 27.37 -12.65
CA PRO A 114 -1.81 26.06 -13.20
C PRO A 114 -1.40 25.90 -14.68
N TYR A 115 -1.14 24.67 -15.11
CA TYR A 115 -0.88 24.38 -16.52
C TYR A 115 -2.20 24.27 -17.30
N PRO A 116 -2.34 24.96 -18.45
CA PRO A 116 -3.58 24.91 -19.23
C PRO A 116 -3.98 23.50 -19.70
N ALA A 117 -3.01 22.64 -20.04
CA ALA A 117 -3.30 21.25 -20.43
C ALA A 117 -3.85 20.39 -19.27
N PHE A 118 -3.70 20.83 -18.03
CA PHE A 118 -4.04 20.07 -16.83
C PHE A 118 -5.40 20.49 -16.23
N GLN A 119 -6.18 21.34 -16.90
CA GLN A 119 -7.41 21.91 -16.33
C GLN A 119 -8.46 20.87 -15.89
N HIS A 120 -8.48 19.69 -16.52
CA HIS A 120 -9.49 18.63 -16.29
C HIS A 120 -8.90 17.38 -15.64
N ILE A 121 -7.73 17.47 -15.01
CA ILE A 121 -7.14 16.31 -14.35
C ILE A 121 -7.95 15.93 -13.12
N THR A 122 -8.11 14.63 -12.91
CA THR A 122 -8.68 14.03 -11.70
C THR A 122 -7.59 13.49 -10.79
N SER A 123 -6.40 13.23 -11.32
CA SER A 123 -5.27 12.65 -10.58
C SER A 123 -3.97 13.36 -10.93
N LEU A 124 -3.24 13.82 -9.90
CA LEU A 124 -1.96 14.50 -10.03
C LEU A 124 -0.97 13.91 -9.03
N SER A 125 0.16 13.39 -9.52
CA SER A 125 1.28 12.95 -8.70
C SER A 125 2.52 13.77 -9.04
N VAL A 126 3.18 14.35 -8.04
CA VAL A 126 4.39 15.16 -8.21
C VAL A 126 5.46 14.74 -7.20
N THR A 127 6.63 14.35 -7.71
CA THR A 127 7.82 14.06 -6.92
C THR A 127 8.91 15.09 -7.21
N THR A 128 9.52 15.64 -6.17
CA THR A 128 10.73 16.48 -6.29
C THR A 128 11.92 15.82 -5.60
N GLY A 129 13.12 16.09 -6.11
CA GLY A 129 14.36 15.45 -5.65
C GLY A 129 14.75 15.73 -4.22
N GLU A 130 15.50 14.80 -3.63
CA GLU A 130 15.81 14.72 -2.20
C GLU A 130 16.93 15.67 -1.73
N ARG A 131 17.23 16.76 -2.46
CA ARG A 131 18.15 17.79 -1.95
C ARG A 131 17.45 18.75 -1.00
N GLY A 132 17.03 18.22 0.14
CA GLY A 132 16.39 18.99 1.22
C GLY A 132 16.85 18.66 2.64
N VAL A 133 17.63 17.61 2.88
CA VAL A 133 17.99 17.24 4.26
C VAL A 133 19.21 18.01 4.80
N HIS A 134 20.02 18.66 3.97
CA HIS A 134 21.14 19.49 4.45
C HIS A 134 21.27 20.83 3.71
N GLY A 135 20.41 21.77 4.10
CA GLY A 135 20.68 23.21 4.10
C GLY A 135 21.15 23.83 2.76
N MET A 136 20.22 24.08 1.85
CA MET A 136 20.27 25.22 0.91
C MET A 136 18.85 25.65 0.56
N ASP A 137 18.67 26.96 0.42
CA ASP A 137 17.45 27.71 0.74
C ASP A 137 16.71 28.26 -0.51
N GLU A 138 16.92 27.70 -1.72
CA GLU A 138 16.50 28.40 -2.97
C GLU A 138 15.63 27.60 -3.96
N ASP A 139 15.54 26.26 -3.91
CA ASP A 139 14.70 25.48 -4.86
C ASP A 139 13.24 25.26 -4.42
N ILE A 140 12.85 25.81 -3.27
CA ILE A 140 11.50 25.75 -2.68
C ILE A 140 10.45 26.52 -3.53
N VAL A 141 10.89 27.39 -4.43
CA VAL A 141 10.03 28.33 -5.18
C VAL A 141 9.08 27.64 -6.16
N SER A 142 9.45 26.51 -6.75
CA SER A 142 8.62 25.82 -7.75
C SER A 142 7.36 25.19 -7.15
N LEU A 143 7.48 24.54 -5.99
CA LEU A 143 6.35 23.90 -5.32
C LEU A 143 5.52 24.88 -4.50
N ALA A 144 6.12 25.96 -3.97
CA ALA A 144 5.37 27.08 -3.41
C ALA A 144 4.35 27.66 -4.42
N ASN A 145 4.70 27.69 -5.71
CA ASN A 145 3.78 28.14 -6.76
C ASN A 145 2.71 27.10 -7.11
N MET A 146 3.04 25.80 -7.06
CA MET A 146 2.05 24.72 -7.22
C MET A 146 1.02 24.74 -6.08
N THR A 147 1.52 24.82 -4.85
CA THR A 147 0.72 24.80 -3.62
C THR A 147 -0.27 25.96 -3.59
N VAL A 148 0.13 27.18 -3.97
CA VAL A 148 -0.76 28.35 -4.08
C VAL A 148 -1.88 28.15 -5.11
N ASN A 149 -1.65 27.37 -6.17
CA ASN A 149 -2.54 27.31 -7.34
C ASN A 149 -3.29 25.98 -7.49
N ILE A 150 -3.11 25.02 -6.59
CA ILE A 150 -3.74 23.69 -6.69
C ILE A 150 -5.28 23.75 -6.72
N SER A 151 -5.86 24.78 -6.10
CA SER A 151 -7.30 25.06 -6.16
C SER A 151 -7.86 25.34 -7.56
N SER A 152 -7.00 25.60 -8.53
CA SER A 152 -7.39 25.80 -9.93
C SER A 152 -7.81 24.50 -10.62
N TYR A 153 -7.41 23.33 -10.09
CA TYR A 153 -7.82 22.03 -10.62
C TYR A 153 -9.13 21.57 -9.96
N ALA A 154 -10.26 22.05 -10.49
CA ALA A 154 -11.58 21.83 -9.89
C ALA A 154 -12.02 20.36 -9.83
N ASP A 155 -11.55 19.55 -10.78
CA ASP A 155 -11.91 18.14 -10.94
C ASP A 155 -10.98 17.19 -10.17
N LEU A 156 -9.96 17.71 -9.49
CA LEU A 156 -8.97 16.91 -8.77
C LEU A 156 -9.64 16.07 -7.66
N ARG A 157 -9.30 14.78 -7.64
CA ARG A 157 -9.75 13.77 -6.66
C ARG A 157 -8.59 13.00 -6.05
N GLU A 158 -7.50 12.83 -6.79
CA GLU A 158 -6.31 12.13 -6.31
C GLU A 158 -5.11 13.08 -6.37
N LEU A 159 -4.39 13.19 -5.26
CA LEU A 159 -3.21 14.03 -5.15
C LEU A 159 -2.07 13.22 -4.52
N GLY A 160 -0.96 13.08 -5.24
CA GLY A 160 0.27 12.47 -4.77
C GLY A 160 1.38 13.52 -4.67
N LEU A 161 2.03 13.63 -3.52
CA LEU A 161 3.09 14.59 -3.25
C LEU A 161 4.26 13.87 -2.57
N PHE A 162 5.43 13.95 -3.18
CA PHE A 162 6.59 13.14 -2.80
C PHE A 162 7.83 14.04 -2.67
N GLY A 163 8.48 14.04 -1.50
CA GLY A 163 9.70 14.81 -1.25
C GLY A 163 9.46 16.31 -1.05
N THR A 164 8.24 16.73 -0.66
CA THR A 164 7.81 18.14 -0.67
C THR A 164 7.36 18.63 0.69
N SER A 165 7.78 19.83 1.12
CA SER A 165 7.20 20.52 2.28
C SER A 165 5.82 21.11 1.95
N MET A 166 4.86 20.89 2.83
CA MET A 166 3.44 21.23 2.68
C MET A 166 2.97 22.35 3.61
N ALA A 167 3.91 23.07 4.22
CA ALA A 167 3.63 23.96 5.32
C ALA A 167 2.63 25.04 4.91
N GLY A 168 1.49 25.11 5.58
CA GLY A 168 0.43 26.10 5.32
C GLY A 168 -0.52 25.75 4.16
N LEU A 169 -0.31 24.64 3.42
CA LEU A 169 -1.20 24.26 2.31
C LEU A 169 -2.60 23.88 2.83
N ALA A 170 -2.71 23.04 3.86
CA ALA A 170 -4.02 22.64 4.39
C ALA A 170 -4.86 23.81 4.88
N ALA A 171 -4.24 24.82 5.49
CA ALA A 171 -4.93 26.02 5.94
C ALA A 171 -5.46 26.86 4.77
N THR A 172 -4.69 26.96 3.68
CA THR A 172 -5.00 27.81 2.53
C THR A 172 -5.94 27.14 1.52
N HIS A 173 -5.83 25.82 1.35
CA HIS A 173 -6.55 25.04 0.33
C HIS A 173 -7.43 23.93 0.93
N ARG A 174 -7.92 24.11 2.15
CA ARG A 174 -8.80 23.17 2.88
C ARG A 174 -9.93 22.58 2.01
N GLU A 175 -10.51 23.41 1.14
CA GLU A 175 -11.59 23.02 0.24
C GLU A 175 -11.16 22.06 -0.88
N VAL A 176 -9.90 22.11 -1.32
CA VAL A 176 -9.36 21.12 -2.27
C VAL A 176 -9.28 19.76 -1.59
N PHE A 177 -8.71 19.73 -0.38
CA PHE A 177 -8.56 18.50 0.40
C PHE A 177 -9.88 17.83 0.73
N ARG A 178 -10.95 18.60 0.99
CA ARG A 178 -12.31 18.08 1.23
C ARG A 178 -12.89 17.31 0.03
N ARG A 179 -12.41 17.57 -1.17
CA ARG A 179 -12.90 16.91 -2.40
C ARG A 179 -12.00 15.75 -2.83
N LEU A 180 -10.84 15.59 -2.21
CA LEU A 180 -9.95 14.50 -2.53
C LEU A 180 -10.58 13.17 -2.07
N GLU A 181 -10.49 12.18 -2.93
CA GLU A 181 -10.77 10.78 -2.65
C GLU A 181 -9.48 10.04 -2.28
N VAL A 182 -8.33 10.49 -2.79
CA VAL A 182 -7.01 9.95 -2.47
C VAL A 182 -6.02 11.09 -2.22
N LEU A 183 -5.32 11.01 -1.09
CA LEU A 183 -4.14 11.81 -0.80
C LEU A 183 -2.98 10.85 -0.55
N GLU A 184 -1.95 10.91 -1.37
CA GLU A 184 -0.71 10.15 -1.26
C GLU A 184 0.43 11.10 -0.87
N LEU A 185 1.07 10.83 0.26
CA LEU A 185 2.23 11.58 0.73
C LEU A 185 3.42 10.65 0.83
N ASN A 186 4.60 11.06 0.39
CA ASN A 186 5.85 10.33 0.60
C ASN A 186 6.98 11.32 0.89
N HIS A 187 7.95 10.96 1.73
CA HIS A 187 9.10 11.84 2.05
C HIS A 187 8.71 13.30 2.36
N THR A 188 7.58 13.49 3.04
CA THR A 188 6.99 14.81 3.27
C THR A 188 7.26 15.22 4.72
N PRO A 189 8.20 16.16 4.98
CA PRO A 189 8.74 16.43 6.31
C PRO A 189 7.71 16.95 7.32
N ASP A 190 6.62 17.54 6.83
CA ASP A 190 5.54 18.10 7.64
C ASP A 190 4.21 17.34 7.45
N ALA A 191 4.26 16.10 6.92
CA ALA A 191 3.09 15.26 6.70
C ALA A 191 2.21 15.16 7.96
N ARG A 192 2.83 14.98 9.14
CA ARG A 192 2.10 14.93 10.41
C ARG A 192 1.24 16.17 10.66
N SER A 193 1.82 17.37 10.52
CA SER A 193 1.09 18.63 10.76
C SER A 193 -0.03 18.83 9.75
N LEU A 194 0.21 18.43 8.49
CA LEU A 194 -0.80 18.42 7.45
C LEU A 194 -1.98 17.50 7.81
N LEU A 195 -1.69 16.27 8.24
CA LEU A 195 -2.71 15.27 8.59
C LEU A 195 -3.51 15.68 9.82
N GLU A 196 -2.87 16.26 10.84
CA GLU A 196 -3.56 16.82 12.02
C GLU A 196 -4.51 17.95 11.63
N THR A 197 -4.11 18.81 10.69
CA THR A 197 -4.95 19.90 10.18
C THR A 197 -6.15 19.39 9.38
N LEU A 198 -5.97 18.29 8.65
CA LEU A 198 -6.97 17.71 7.75
C LEU A 198 -7.87 16.66 8.42
N ALA A 199 -7.57 16.24 9.64
CA ALA A 199 -8.28 15.17 10.35
C ALA A 199 -9.80 15.38 10.43
N ASP A 200 -10.26 16.63 10.55
CA ASP A 200 -11.69 16.97 10.62
C ASP A 200 -12.33 17.22 9.24
N ASP A 201 -11.54 17.35 8.18
CA ASP A 201 -11.99 17.78 6.84
C ASP A 201 -12.03 16.68 5.80
N ILE A 202 -11.40 15.55 6.07
CA ILE A 202 -11.33 14.42 5.14
C ILE A 202 -12.05 13.22 5.76
N PRO A 203 -13.38 13.31 6.00
CA PRO A 203 -14.09 12.23 6.68
C PRO A 203 -14.18 10.95 5.84
N ASP A 204 -14.13 11.03 4.50
CA ASP A 204 -14.47 9.90 3.61
C ASP A 204 -13.37 9.53 2.59
N ALA A 205 -12.24 10.24 2.54
CA ALA A 205 -11.18 9.92 1.57
C ALA A 205 -10.30 8.76 2.02
N ARG A 206 -9.81 7.98 1.05
CA ARG A 206 -8.76 6.99 1.26
C ARG A 206 -7.42 7.72 1.31
N MET A 207 -6.88 7.88 2.50
CA MET A 207 -5.61 8.56 2.70
C MET A 207 -4.47 7.54 2.76
N VAL A 208 -3.45 7.74 1.94
CA VAL A 208 -2.25 6.90 1.84
C VAL A 208 -1.04 7.75 2.21
N VAL A 209 -0.30 7.38 3.24
CA VAL A 209 0.82 8.18 3.74
C VAL A 209 2.03 7.28 3.88
N HIS A 210 2.97 7.41 2.97
CA HIS A 210 4.30 6.84 3.08
C HIS A 210 5.15 7.77 3.95
N LEU A 211 5.62 7.28 5.09
CA LEU A 211 6.34 8.07 6.08
C LEU A 211 7.77 7.57 6.21
N GLU A 212 8.72 8.50 6.33
CA GLU A 212 10.14 8.20 6.53
C GLU A 212 10.38 7.45 7.86
N ASP A 213 9.72 7.87 8.94
CA ASP A 213 9.67 7.13 10.21
C ASP A 213 8.26 6.64 10.53
N MET A 214 8.00 5.39 10.16
CA MET A 214 6.73 4.72 10.47
C MET A 214 6.51 4.55 11.99
N ARG A 215 7.58 4.48 12.80
CA ARG A 215 7.52 3.94 14.18
C ARG A 215 6.78 4.85 15.15
N VAL A 216 6.92 6.16 15.02
CA VAL A 216 6.31 7.13 15.93
C VAL A 216 5.19 7.89 15.23
N ASP A 217 5.51 8.59 14.14
CA ASP A 217 4.54 9.48 13.49
C ASP A 217 3.49 8.71 12.68
N GLY A 218 3.86 7.58 12.08
CA GLY A 218 2.93 6.75 11.31
C GLY A 218 1.94 5.98 12.17
N MET A 219 2.40 5.41 13.27
CA MET A 219 1.56 4.63 14.17
C MET A 219 0.55 5.50 14.93
N ASP A 220 0.95 6.68 15.41
CA ASP A 220 0.04 7.62 16.09
C ASP A 220 -1.08 8.09 15.15
N TRP A 221 -0.76 8.35 13.87
CA TRP A 221 -1.76 8.76 12.89
C TRP A 221 -2.68 7.61 12.43
N LEU A 222 -2.12 6.42 12.18
CA LEU A 222 -2.92 5.23 11.83
C LEU A 222 -3.83 4.80 12.99
N PHE A 223 -3.33 4.90 14.23
CA PHE A 223 -3.97 4.37 15.43
C PHE A 223 -3.99 5.41 16.55
N PRO A 224 -4.73 6.51 16.39
CA PRO A 224 -4.78 7.56 17.40
C PRO A 224 -5.30 7.00 18.72
N THR A 225 -4.83 7.56 19.84
CA THR A 225 -5.09 7.04 21.20
C THR A 225 -6.58 6.98 21.55
N ASN A 226 -7.39 7.89 21.01
CA ASN A 226 -8.84 7.93 21.19
C ASN A 226 -9.54 8.02 19.81
N PRO A 227 -9.57 6.92 19.03
CA PRO A 227 -10.13 6.95 17.70
C PRO A 227 -11.66 7.07 17.79
N ASN A 228 -12.23 8.10 17.18
CA ASN A 228 -13.67 8.26 17.03
C ASN A 228 -14.00 8.63 15.57
N PRO A 229 -14.42 7.66 14.75
CA PRO A 229 -14.77 6.26 15.07
C PRO A 229 -13.56 5.35 15.35
N PRO A 230 -13.76 4.19 16.02
CA PRO A 230 -12.68 3.23 16.27
C PRO A 230 -12.27 2.47 14.99
N THR A 231 -11.04 1.96 14.98
CA THR A 231 -10.55 1.06 13.92
C THR A 231 -11.23 -0.30 14.02
N VAL A 232 -11.86 -0.75 12.92
CA VAL A 232 -12.63 -2.02 12.87
C VAL A 232 -12.01 -3.05 11.94
N SER A 233 -11.16 -2.64 10.99
CA SER A 233 -10.43 -3.56 10.12
C SER A 233 -8.98 -3.12 9.98
N LEU A 234 -8.08 -4.09 9.99
CA LEU A 234 -6.65 -3.90 9.82
C LEU A 234 -6.14 -4.91 8.79
N ARG A 235 -5.37 -4.42 7.83
CA ARG A 235 -4.71 -5.23 6.82
C ARG A 235 -3.24 -4.87 6.78
N ILE A 236 -2.39 -5.88 6.85
CA ILE A 236 -0.95 -5.77 6.70
C ILE A 236 -0.61 -6.34 5.33
N LEU A 237 -0.12 -5.48 4.46
CA LEU A 237 0.18 -5.78 3.06
C LEU A 237 1.62 -6.24 2.95
N ASP A 238 1.78 -7.38 2.27
CA ASP A 238 3.06 -7.99 2.03
C ASP A 238 3.77 -7.33 0.82
N THR A 239 4.27 -6.12 1.05
CA THR A 239 5.00 -5.30 0.08
C THR A 239 6.46 -5.14 0.52
N PRO A 240 7.39 -4.78 -0.38
CA PRO A 240 8.77 -4.43 0.00
C PRO A 240 8.84 -3.41 1.13
N LEU A 241 7.87 -2.48 1.15
CA LEU A 241 7.75 -1.38 2.12
C LEU A 241 6.85 -1.68 3.34
N LEU A 242 6.33 -2.91 3.47
CA LEU A 242 5.35 -3.33 4.49
C LEU A 242 4.29 -2.26 4.82
N VAL A 243 3.17 -2.27 4.09
CA VAL A 243 2.11 -1.26 4.27
C VAL A 243 1.04 -1.75 5.25
N LEU A 244 0.75 -0.96 6.28
CA LEU A 244 -0.41 -1.09 7.14
C LEU A 244 -1.61 -0.34 6.53
N GLU A 245 -2.79 -0.96 6.54
CA GLU A 245 -4.06 -0.38 6.14
C GLU A 245 -5.06 -0.53 7.30
N ALA A 246 -5.48 0.59 7.87
CA ALA A 246 -6.52 0.66 8.90
C ALA A 246 -7.82 1.21 8.29
N VAL A 247 -8.95 0.58 8.63
CA VAL A 247 -10.29 1.04 8.27
C VAL A 247 -11.08 1.25 9.54
N ASP A 248 -11.70 2.41 9.67
CA ASP A 248 -12.52 2.74 10.82
C ASP A 248 -13.99 2.33 10.65
N ALA A 249 -14.80 2.50 11.71
CA ALA A 249 -16.20 2.11 11.70
C ALA A 249 -17.09 2.91 10.73
N ARG A 250 -16.61 4.03 10.17
CA ARG A 250 -17.30 4.80 9.11
C ARG A 250 -16.90 4.32 7.71
N GLY A 251 -15.83 3.54 7.60
CA GLY A 251 -15.29 3.04 6.34
C GLY A 251 -14.11 3.85 5.82
N SER A 252 -13.63 4.83 6.58
CA SER A 252 -12.50 5.67 6.19
C SER A 252 -11.21 4.85 6.24
N VAL A 253 -10.44 4.91 5.16
CA VAL A 253 -9.24 4.09 4.96
C VAL A 253 -8.00 4.94 5.17
N ARG A 254 -7.12 4.49 6.06
CA ARG A 254 -5.80 5.08 6.32
C ARG A 254 -4.74 4.03 6.02
N ARG A 255 -3.74 4.39 5.22
CA ARG A 255 -2.59 3.51 4.95
C ARG A 255 -1.29 4.17 5.33
N ALA A 256 -0.39 3.43 5.97
CA ALA A 256 0.99 3.85 6.09
C ALA A 256 1.98 2.73 5.81
N GLY A 257 3.07 3.06 5.14
CA GLY A 257 4.21 2.18 4.88
C GLY A 257 5.51 2.90 5.20
N GLY A 258 6.58 2.13 5.45
CA GLY A 258 7.93 2.69 5.54
C GLY A 258 8.51 3.01 4.16
N VAL A 259 9.59 3.78 4.11
CA VAL A 259 10.35 4.00 2.87
C VAL A 259 11.61 3.12 2.84
N GLU A 260 11.95 2.63 1.64
CA GLU A 260 13.22 2.00 1.32
C GLU A 260 14.38 2.91 1.76
N GLY A 261 15.34 2.35 2.51
CA GLY A 261 16.54 3.06 2.97
C GLY A 261 16.62 3.24 4.49
N TYR A 262 15.48 3.25 5.20
CA TYR A 262 15.48 2.95 6.63
C TYR A 262 15.32 1.46 6.83
N ASP A 263 16.01 0.94 7.84
CA ASP A 263 16.24 -0.47 8.07
C ASP A 263 14.99 -1.26 8.53
N VAL A 264 13.93 -1.22 7.72
CA VAL A 264 12.81 -2.16 7.79
C VAL A 264 13.28 -3.56 7.34
N ALA A 265 14.43 -3.65 6.67
CA ALA A 265 15.16 -4.90 6.47
C ALA A 265 15.76 -5.47 7.78
N GLU A 266 16.18 -4.63 8.73
CA GLU A 266 16.65 -5.05 10.06
C GLU A 266 15.55 -5.22 11.10
N LEU A 267 14.39 -4.56 10.96
CA LEU A 267 13.25 -4.84 11.85
C LEU A 267 12.61 -6.16 11.44
N PRO A 268 12.66 -7.20 12.30
CA PRO A 268 11.99 -8.44 11.97
C PRO A 268 10.50 -8.15 11.79
N ALA A 269 9.92 -8.61 10.68
CA ALA A 269 8.51 -8.34 10.33
C ALA A 269 7.52 -8.68 11.47
N HIS A 270 7.88 -9.60 12.37
CA HIS A 270 7.13 -9.98 13.56
C HIS A 270 7.04 -8.90 14.67
N VAL A 271 7.90 -7.87 14.64
CA VAL A 271 7.87 -6.73 15.59
C VAL A 271 6.77 -5.73 15.22
N LEU A 272 6.29 -5.74 13.97
CA LEU A 272 5.28 -4.78 13.52
C LEU A 272 3.95 -4.93 14.28
N ILE A 273 3.51 -6.17 14.55
CA ILE A 273 2.29 -6.42 15.31
C ILE A 273 2.40 -5.90 16.74
N SER A 274 3.57 -6.03 17.37
CA SER A 274 3.76 -5.57 18.75
C SER A 274 3.86 -4.04 18.88
N GLN A 275 4.14 -3.33 17.78
CA GLN A 275 4.10 -1.87 17.72
C GLN A 275 2.67 -1.33 17.57
N ILE A 276 1.71 -2.12 17.07
CA ILE A 276 0.32 -1.68 16.98
C ILE A 276 -0.24 -1.48 18.39
N PRO A 277 -0.77 -0.29 18.71
CA PRO A 277 -1.32 -0.03 20.03
C PRO A 277 -2.41 -1.03 20.42
N LYS A 278 -2.36 -1.51 21.67
CA LYS A 278 -3.29 -2.55 22.16
C LYS A 278 -4.76 -2.14 22.04
N HIS A 279 -5.07 -0.85 22.15
CA HIS A 279 -6.44 -0.34 22.02
C HIS A 279 -7.03 -0.56 20.62
N THR A 280 -6.20 -0.64 19.57
CA THR A 280 -6.64 -0.97 18.20
C THR A 280 -7.31 -2.34 18.14
N PHE A 281 -6.76 -3.33 18.85
CA PHE A 281 -7.28 -4.70 18.85
C PHE A 281 -8.58 -4.86 19.64
N ALA A 282 -8.88 -3.93 20.56
CA ALA A 282 -10.11 -3.96 21.36
C ALA A 282 -11.38 -3.83 20.51
N HIS A 283 -11.30 -3.11 19.39
CA HIS A 283 -12.43 -2.85 18.48
C HIS A 283 -12.33 -3.57 17.14
N LEU A 284 -11.23 -4.27 16.89
CA LEU A 284 -10.95 -4.91 15.62
C LEU A 284 -11.94 -6.06 15.36
N THR A 285 -12.61 -6.03 14.21
CA THR A 285 -13.53 -7.07 13.75
C THR A 285 -12.96 -7.90 12.60
N THR A 286 -12.03 -7.33 11.83
CA THR A 286 -11.35 -8.01 10.72
C THR A 286 -9.84 -7.77 10.80
N LEU A 287 -9.04 -8.83 10.66
CA LEU A 287 -7.59 -8.76 10.60
C LEU A 287 -7.07 -9.56 9.41
N ARG A 288 -6.20 -8.95 8.59
CA ARG A 288 -5.50 -9.62 7.49
C ARG A 288 -4.01 -9.39 7.59
N PHE A 289 -3.22 -10.45 7.49
CA PHE A 289 -1.77 -10.33 7.61
C PHE A 289 -1.00 -11.50 6.99
N PRO A 290 0.26 -11.30 6.59
CA PRO A 290 1.14 -12.38 6.17
C PRO A 290 1.62 -13.24 7.36
N GLU A 291 1.83 -14.52 7.13
CA GLU A 291 2.26 -15.48 8.14
C GLU A 291 3.56 -15.07 8.83
N ARG A 292 4.51 -14.50 8.07
CA ARG A 292 5.83 -14.07 8.57
C ARG A 292 5.80 -13.00 9.66
N ILE A 293 4.68 -12.30 9.85
CA ILE A 293 4.54 -11.31 10.92
C ILE A 293 3.93 -11.88 12.21
N TRP A 294 3.69 -13.20 12.27
CA TRP A 294 3.22 -13.84 13.50
C TRP A 294 4.22 -13.64 14.65
N PRO A 295 3.80 -13.01 15.78
CA PRO A 295 4.69 -12.66 16.88
C PRO A 295 5.06 -13.89 17.72
N GLU A 296 6.32 -13.95 18.16
CA GLU A 296 6.80 -15.00 19.10
C GLU A 296 6.09 -14.93 20.44
N ASN A 297 5.86 -13.72 20.93
CA ASN A 297 5.33 -13.48 22.27
C ASN A 297 3.80 -13.55 22.32
N GLY A 298 3.17 -14.10 21.28
CA GLY A 298 1.72 -14.18 21.13
C GLY A 298 1.09 -12.92 20.57
N MET A 299 -0.11 -13.12 20.01
CA MET A 299 -0.92 -12.07 19.41
C MET A 299 -1.66 -11.25 20.50
N PRO A 300 -1.84 -9.93 20.32
CA PRO A 300 -2.62 -9.10 21.24
C PRO A 300 -4.09 -9.57 21.35
N ASN A 301 -4.69 -9.45 22.53
CA ASN A 301 -6.09 -9.82 22.75
C ASN A 301 -7.03 -9.02 21.83
N ALA A 302 -7.87 -9.71 21.07
CA ALA A 302 -8.78 -9.12 20.10
C ALA A 302 -10.21 -9.66 20.32
N PRO A 303 -10.92 -9.18 21.35
CA PRO A 303 -12.16 -9.78 21.83
C PRO A 303 -13.32 -9.71 20.83
N LEU A 304 -13.31 -8.72 19.93
CA LEU A 304 -14.35 -8.51 18.93
C LEU A 304 -13.99 -9.03 17.53
N LEU A 305 -12.82 -9.68 17.40
CA LEU A 305 -12.32 -10.14 16.12
C LEU A 305 -13.17 -11.30 15.60
N ARG A 306 -13.74 -11.14 14.41
CA ARG A 306 -14.65 -12.11 13.78
C ARG A 306 -14.02 -12.80 12.60
N ASP A 307 -13.22 -12.07 11.82
CA ASP A 307 -12.66 -12.54 10.56
C ASP A 307 -11.15 -12.37 10.55
N VAL A 308 -10.43 -13.48 10.40
CA VAL A 308 -8.97 -13.51 10.26
C VAL A 308 -8.60 -14.06 8.90
N THR A 309 -7.70 -13.38 8.19
CA THR A 309 -7.07 -13.89 6.97
C THR A 309 -5.56 -13.92 7.14
N ILE A 310 -4.97 -15.10 7.00
CA ILE A 310 -3.52 -15.31 7.05
C ILE A 310 -3.05 -15.63 5.64
N SER A 311 -2.12 -14.81 5.13
CA SER A 311 -1.43 -15.08 3.87
C SER A 311 -0.21 -15.94 4.15
N LEU A 312 -0.21 -17.18 3.68
CA LEU A 312 0.85 -18.16 3.96
C LEU A 312 2.17 -17.74 3.30
N ASP A 313 3.29 -18.05 3.94
CA ASP A 313 4.65 -17.90 3.41
C ASP A 313 5.18 -19.28 3.02
N LEU A 314 5.14 -19.57 1.73
CA LEU A 314 5.42 -20.91 1.18
C LEU A 314 6.84 -21.02 0.61
N GLY A 315 7.77 -20.22 1.13
CA GLY A 315 9.20 -20.48 0.97
C GLY A 315 9.89 -19.78 -0.20
N VAL A 316 9.55 -18.51 -0.50
CA VAL A 316 10.30 -17.73 -1.52
C VAL A 316 11.42 -16.88 -0.92
N GLN A 317 11.52 -16.69 0.39
CA GLN A 317 12.64 -15.94 0.96
C GLN A 317 13.33 -16.64 2.14
N SER A 318 14.65 -16.53 2.11
CA SER A 318 15.65 -17.08 3.02
C SER A 318 15.63 -16.44 4.41
N THR A 319 14.47 -16.37 5.06
CA THR A 319 14.39 -15.95 6.45
C THR A 319 14.39 -17.17 7.36
N LEU A 320 15.24 -17.12 8.40
CA LEU A 320 15.57 -18.15 9.39
C LEU A 320 14.38 -18.67 10.24
N ARG A 321 13.14 -18.38 9.86
CA ARG A 321 11.97 -18.59 10.71
C ARG A 321 10.95 -19.48 10.00
N PRO A 322 10.61 -20.63 10.58
CA PRO A 322 9.61 -21.50 10.00
C PRO A 322 8.22 -20.91 10.30
N GLY A 323 7.25 -21.11 9.39
CA GLY A 323 5.92 -20.52 9.43
C GLY A 323 5.04 -20.91 10.64
N ILE A 324 3.78 -20.47 10.69
CA ILE A 324 2.80 -20.76 11.74
C ILE A 324 2.58 -22.26 11.97
N PHE A 325 2.86 -23.10 10.98
CA PHE A 325 2.78 -24.56 11.10
C PHE A 325 3.98 -25.19 11.83
N PHE A 326 5.00 -24.41 12.17
CA PHE A 326 6.18 -24.86 12.89
C PHE A 326 6.32 -24.21 14.28
N LEU A 327 5.25 -23.60 14.77
CA LEU A 327 5.20 -23.04 16.12
C LEU A 327 5.28 -24.16 17.18
N GLU A 328 5.73 -23.78 18.39
CA GLU A 328 5.84 -24.73 19.51
C GLU A 328 4.48 -25.30 19.92
N LEU A 329 4.38 -26.62 19.98
CA LEU A 329 3.17 -27.34 20.38
C LEU A 329 3.20 -27.70 21.89
N GLY A 330 2.04 -28.07 22.44
CA GLY A 330 1.91 -28.54 23.83
C GLY A 330 1.71 -27.43 24.86
N ASP A 331 2.14 -27.66 26.12
CA ASP A 331 1.85 -26.78 27.26
C ASP A 331 2.55 -25.40 27.19
N ASN A 332 3.60 -25.29 26.37
CA ASN A 332 4.32 -24.04 26.14
C ASN A 332 3.74 -23.22 24.97
N ALA A 333 2.77 -23.77 24.24
CA ALA A 333 2.16 -23.10 23.09
C ALA A 333 1.42 -21.83 23.55
N ILE A 334 1.81 -20.68 23.00
CA ILE A 334 1.12 -19.43 23.27
C ILE A 334 -0.17 -19.40 22.45
N GLN A 335 -1.30 -19.36 23.17
CA GLN A 335 -2.62 -19.28 22.58
C GLN A 335 -3.06 -17.83 22.39
N TRP A 336 -3.56 -17.50 21.21
CA TRP A 336 -4.18 -16.23 20.93
C TRP A 336 -5.66 -16.21 21.36
N GLU A 337 -6.03 -15.28 22.23
CA GLU A 337 -7.40 -15.11 22.70
C GLU A 337 -8.25 -14.31 21.69
N VAL A 338 -9.13 -15.02 20.98
CA VAL A 338 -10.06 -14.48 19.97
C VAL A 338 -11.47 -15.03 20.18
N PRO A 339 -12.14 -14.64 21.28
CA PRO A 339 -13.39 -15.25 21.71
C PRO A 339 -14.53 -15.14 20.69
N SER A 340 -14.52 -14.12 19.84
CA SER A 340 -15.57 -13.86 18.84
C SER A 340 -15.25 -14.41 17.45
N LEU A 341 -14.16 -15.17 17.26
CA LEU A 341 -13.73 -15.57 15.91
C LEU A 341 -14.79 -16.46 15.25
N ARG A 342 -15.23 -16.07 14.06
CA ARG A 342 -16.20 -16.80 13.25
C ARG A 342 -15.59 -17.38 12.00
N SER A 343 -14.64 -16.68 11.38
CA SER A 343 -14.00 -17.08 10.14
C SER A 343 -12.48 -17.00 10.23
N LEU A 344 -11.82 -18.12 9.91
CA LEU A 344 -10.38 -18.19 9.69
C LEU A 344 -10.13 -18.52 8.22
N THR A 345 -9.35 -17.70 7.53
CA THR A 345 -9.05 -17.85 6.11
C THR A 345 -7.56 -17.99 5.88
N PHE A 346 -7.14 -18.99 5.12
CA PHE A 346 -5.79 -19.12 4.60
C PHE A 346 -5.78 -18.80 3.10
N VAL A 347 -4.81 -18.00 2.68
CA VAL A 347 -4.58 -17.63 1.28
C VAL A 347 -3.10 -17.80 0.91
N PRO A 348 -2.75 -18.13 -0.35
CA PRO A 348 -1.36 -18.07 -0.79
C PRO A 348 -0.86 -16.63 -0.79
N PRO A 349 0.48 -16.42 -0.81
CA PRO A 349 1.03 -15.08 -0.97
C PRO A 349 0.52 -14.43 -2.27
N PRO A 350 0.29 -13.10 -2.30
CA PRO A 350 -0.23 -12.42 -3.50
C PRO A 350 0.58 -12.69 -4.77
N ALA A 351 1.91 -12.84 -4.64
CA ALA A 351 2.80 -13.18 -5.74
C ALA A 351 2.51 -14.57 -6.37
N TRP A 352 1.89 -15.48 -5.62
CA TRP A 352 1.56 -16.84 -6.04
C TRP A 352 0.12 -17.00 -6.50
N ALA A 353 -0.79 -16.15 -6.01
CA ALA A 353 -2.23 -16.23 -6.28
C ALA A 353 -2.60 -16.27 -7.77
N MET A 354 -1.70 -15.85 -8.67
CA MET A 354 -1.89 -15.91 -10.13
C MET A 354 -1.28 -17.15 -10.82
N ARG A 355 -0.44 -17.95 -10.15
CA ARG A 355 0.39 -18.98 -10.82
C ARG A 355 0.31 -20.37 -10.20
N THR A 356 0.10 -20.49 -8.90
CA THR A 356 0.18 -21.77 -8.19
C THR A 356 -0.75 -21.79 -6.98
N ARG A 357 -1.32 -22.96 -6.69
CA ARG A 357 -2.03 -23.22 -5.43
C ARG A 357 -1.04 -23.59 -4.34
N ALA A 358 -1.27 -23.10 -3.13
CA ALA A 358 -0.56 -23.54 -1.95
C ALA A 358 -0.94 -24.98 -1.62
N LEU A 359 0.00 -25.78 -1.10
CA LEU A 359 -0.29 -27.14 -0.66
C LEU A 359 0.08 -27.27 0.82
N VAL A 360 -0.89 -27.65 1.65
CA VAL A 360 -0.75 -27.66 3.13
C VAL A 360 -1.30 -28.97 3.70
N SER A 361 -0.74 -29.43 4.83
CA SER A 361 -1.29 -30.57 5.56
C SER A 361 -2.57 -30.19 6.30
N ALA A 362 -3.56 -31.09 6.29
CA ALA A 362 -4.72 -31.00 7.17
C ALA A 362 -4.31 -31.08 8.65
N HIS A 363 -3.33 -31.92 8.96
CA HIS A 363 -2.81 -32.12 10.32
C HIS A 363 -2.17 -30.84 10.86
N ASP A 364 -1.34 -30.16 10.06
CA ASP A 364 -0.69 -28.91 10.48
C ASP A 364 -1.71 -27.80 10.76
N ILE A 365 -2.77 -27.69 9.95
CA ILE A 365 -3.87 -26.75 10.18
C ILE A 365 -4.60 -27.09 11.49
N ALA A 366 -4.88 -28.38 11.72
CA ALA A 366 -5.55 -28.84 12.94
C ALA A 366 -4.72 -28.53 14.19
N LEU A 367 -3.42 -28.84 14.16
CA LEU A 367 -2.49 -28.54 15.24
C LEU A 367 -2.39 -27.04 15.52
N PHE A 368 -2.28 -26.21 14.48
CA PHE A 368 -2.24 -24.76 14.63
C PHE A 368 -3.51 -24.24 15.33
N ILE A 369 -4.70 -24.64 14.85
CA ILE A 369 -5.97 -24.23 15.46
C ILE A 369 -6.07 -24.72 16.91
N GLN A 370 -5.63 -25.95 17.19
CA GLN A 370 -5.71 -26.54 18.52
C GLN A 370 -4.79 -25.87 19.53
N HIS A 371 -3.55 -25.59 19.14
CA HIS A 371 -2.50 -25.16 20.06
C HIS A 371 -2.30 -23.64 20.10
N HIS A 372 -2.68 -22.90 19.06
CA HIS A 372 -2.39 -21.47 18.96
C HIS A 372 -3.60 -20.55 18.89
N ILE A 373 -4.81 -21.08 18.77
CA ILE A 373 -6.03 -20.26 18.75
C ILE A 373 -6.98 -20.67 19.86
N ARG A 374 -7.41 -19.70 20.67
CA ARG A 374 -8.37 -19.89 21.74
C ARG A 374 -9.65 -19.10 21.44
N PHE A 375 -10.72 -19.85 21.21
CA PHE A 375 -12.08 -19.32 21.05
C PHE A 375 -12.84 -19.31 22.39
N SER A 376 -13.94 -18.57 22.47
CA SER A 376 -14.88 -18.68 23.59
C SER A 376 -15.85 -19.84 23.37
N GLU A 377 -16.90 -19.93 24.19
CA GLU A 377 -18.03 -20.85 24.04
C GLU A 377 -18.68 -20.81 22.64
N LEU A 378 -18.43 -19.76 21.84
CA LEU A 378 -18.87 -19.69 20.45
C LEU A 378 -17.83 -20.33 19.51
N PRO A 379 -18.20 -21.42 18.82
CA PRO A 379 -17.27 -22.13 17.96
C PRO A 379 -16.98 -21.41 16.64
N LEU A 380 -15.76 -21.60 16.11
CA LEU A 380 -15.36 -21.20 14.76
C LEU A 380 -16.43 -21.70 13.76
N GLN A 381 -17.04 -20.77 13.04
CA GLN A 381 -18.17 -21.08 12.14
C GLN A 381 -17.70 -21.47 10.75
N ARG A 382 -16.50 -21.02 10.35
CA ARG A 382 -15.99 -21.15 9.00
C ARG A 382 -14.46 -21.22 8.98
N LEU A 383 -13.92 -22.27 8.37
CA LEU A 383 -12.53 -22.34 7.91
C LEU A 383 -12.54 -22.21 6.39
N VAL A 384 -11.76 -21.29 5.83
CA VAL A 384 -11.73 -21.01 4.38
C VAL A 384 -10.32 -21.19 3.85
N LEU A 385 -10.19 -22.02 2.82
CA LEU A 385 -8.96 -22.24 2.09
C LEU A 385 -9.13 -21.67 0.68
N ARG A 386 -8.57 -20.49 0.39
CA ARG A 386 -8.67 -19.86 -0.94
C ARG A 386 -7.34 -19.96 -1.66
N GLY A 387 -7.29 -20.68 -2.78
CA GLY A 387 -6.03 -20.93 -3.48
C GLY A 387 -5.05 -21.80 -2.66
N VAL A 388 -5.57 -22.54 -1.68
CA VAL A 388 -4.86 -23.49 -0.84
C VAL A 388 -5.53 -24.86 -1.01
N ASP A 389 -4.76 -25.84 -1.44
CA ASP A 389 -5.14 -27.25 -1.52
C ASP A 389 -4.59 -28.00 -0.31
N ILE A 390 -5.33 -29.03 0.11
CA ILE A 390 -4.89 -29.98 1.13
C ILE A 390 -4.28 -31.19 0.40
N TYR A 391 -3.07 -31.62 0.76
CA TYR A 391 -2.46 -32.80 0.13
C TYR A 391 -3.02 -34.13 0.67
N ASP A 392 -3.56 -34.13 1.89
CA ASP A 392 -4.15 -35.30 2.51
C ASP A 392 -5.45 -35.70 1.80
N ARG A 393 -5.56 -37.00 1.45
CA ARG A 393 -6.74 -37.51 0.75
C ARG A 393 -7.93 -37.57 1.72
N PRO A 394 -9.17 -37.32 1.25
CA PRO A 394 -10.37 -37.53 2.05
C PRO A 394 -10.41 -38.95 2.65
N GLY A 395 -10.68 -39.06 3.95
CA GLY A 395 -10.75 -40.33 4.68
C GLY A 395 -9.44 -40.83 5.28
N LEU A 396 -8.32 -40.13 5.10
CA LEU A 396 -7.10 -40.34 5.89
C LEU A 396 -7.27 -39.79 7.32
N GLU A 397 -6.45 -40.27 8.26
CA GLU A 397 -6.54 -39.92 9.69
C GLU A 397 -6.35 -38.42 9.91
N GLU A 398 -5.46 -37.80 9.14
CA GLU A 398 -5.14 -36.37 9.18
C GLU A 398 -6.33 -35.50 8.74
N MET A 399 -7.04 -35.93 7.71
CA MET A 399 -8.29 -35.29 7.27
C MET A 399 -9.40 -35.50 8.28
N ARG A 400 -9.50 -36.70 8.88
CA ARG A 400 -10.46 -37.00 9.94
C ARG A 400 -10.20 -36.19 11.20
N GLU A 401 -8.95 -35.97 11.57
CA GLU A 401 -8.58 -35.15 12.72
C GLU A 401 -8.99 -33.69 12.50
N LEU A 402 -8.74 -33.15 11.31
CA LEU A 402 -9.19 -31.80 10.93
C LEU A 402 -10.73 -31.72 10.91
N GLU A 403 -11.39 -32.69 10.29
CA GLU A 403 -12.86 -32.81 10.25
C GLU A 403 -13.46 -32.90 11.64
N GLU A 404 -12.99 -33.82 12.49
CA GLU A 404 -13.42 -33.98 13.86
C GLU A 404 -13.17 -32.72 14.69
N ARG A 405 -12.09 -31.98 14.41
CA ARG A 405 -11.79 -30.75 15.15
C ARG A 405 -12.76 -29.64 14.75
N VAL A 406 -12.99 -29.45 13.45
CA VAL A 406 -14.00 -28.53 12.93
C VAL A 406 -15.39 -28.93 13.43
N GLU A 407 -15.74 -30.21 13.42
CA GLU A 407 -17.01 -30.72 13.91
C GLU A 407 -17.18 -30.64 15.43
N ARG A 408 -16.12 -30.82 16.22
CA ARG A 408 -16.17 -30.72 17.69
C ARG A 408 -16.44 -29.29 18.12
N ILE A 409 -15.77 -28.36 17.43
CA ILE A 409 -16.10 -26.94 17.43
C ILE A 409 -17.61 -26.81 17.11
N GLU A 410 -18.13 -27.42 16.05
CA GLU A 410 -19.58 -27.34 15.75
C GLU A 410 -20.52 -28.05 16.74
N ARG A 411 -20.15 -29.16 17.37
CA ARG A 411 -21.01 -29.93 18.30
C ARG A 411 -21.23 -29.21 19.62
N GLU A 412 -20.30 -28.38 20.04
CA GLU A 412 -20.49 -27.46 21.18
C GLU A 412 -21.64 -26.46 20.94
N LYS A 413 -22.08 -26.23 19.68
CA LYS A 413 -23.30 -25.47 19.34
C LYS A 413 -24.59 -26.07 19.92
N LEU A 414 -24.66 -27.41 20.01
CA LEU A 414 -25.90 -28.13 20.31
C LEU A 414 -26.10 -28.39 21.81
N VAL A 415 -25.03 -28.36 22.60
CA VAL A 415 -25.11 -28.61 24.05
C VAL A 415 -25.43 -27.33 24.84
N GLY A 416 -25.07 -26.15 24.30
CA GLY A 416 -25.39 -24.84 24.91
C GLY A 416 -26.80 -24.31 24.64
N SER A 417 -27.60 -24.99 23.81
CA SER A 417 -28.94 -24.52 23.42
C SER A 417 -29.96 -25.68 23.31
N ALA A 418 -30.31 -26.30 24.43
CA ALA A 418 -31.47 -27.21 24.47
C ALA A 418 -32.50 -26.76 25.51
N PRO A 419 -33.73 -26.38 25.12
CA PRO A 419 -34.90 -26.83 25.84
C PRO A 419 -35.18 -28.28 25.41
N LYS A 420 -35.34 -29.16 26.41
CA LYS A 420 -35.69 -30.58 26.26
C LYS A 420 -36.93 -30.77 25.38
N VAL A 421 -36.81 -31.46 24.25
CA VAL A 421 -37.88 -32.28 23.67
C VAL A 421 -37.28 -33.53 23.02
N LEU A 422 -38.00 -34.65 23.21
CA LEU A 422 -37.65 -36.04 22.98
C LEU A 422 -37.29 -36.45 21.55
N ASP A 423 -36.44 -37.48 21.51
CA ASP A 423 -36.32 -38.60 20.56
C ASP A 423 -37.38 -38.70 19.45
N ASN A 424 -36.89 -38.65 18.22
CA ASN A 424 -36.93 -39.73 17.22
C ASN A 424 -36.61 -39.11 15.84
N PHE A 425 -35.62 -39.63 15.13
CA PHE A 425 -35.71 -40.10 13.73
C PHE A 425 -34.32 -40.28 13.08
N SER A 426 -34.12 -41.52 12.64
CA SER A 426 -33.26 -42.09 11.58
C SER A 426 -31.88 -41.50 11.25
N GLU A 427 -30.89 -42.39 11.38
CA GLU A 427 -29.64 -42.44 10.63
C GLU A 427 -29.87 -42.29 9.11
N GLU A 428 -29.70 -41.08 8.60
CA GLU A 428 -29.15 -40.86 7.27
C GLU A 428 -27.99 -39.88 7.45
N ALA A 429 -26.77 -40.35 7.16
CA ALA A 429 -25.57 -39.52 7.15
C ALA A 429 -25.70 -38.49 6.01
N LEU A 430 -26.29 -37.35 6.33
CA LEU A 430 -26.25 -36.17 5.46
C LEU A 430 -24.78 -35.72 5.38
N PRO A 431 -24.22 -35.54 4.18
CA PRO A 431 -22.89 -34.96 4.04
C PRO A 431 -22.94 -33.55 4.63
N SER A 432 -22.05 -33.25 5.57
CA SER A 432 -21.89 -31.93 6.16
C SER A 432 -21.64 -30.91 5.05
N VAL A 433 -22.68 -30.14 4.73
CA VAL A 433 -22.65 -29.02 3.80
C VAL A 433 -21.84 -27.89 4.47
N ARG A 434 -20.50 -27.92 4.47
CA ARG A 434 -19.70 -26.74 4.89
C ARG A 434 -18.21 -26.69 4.56
N TRP A 435 -17.78 -27.40 3.52
CA TRP A 435 -16.57 -27.03 2.80
C TRP A 435 -16.95 -26.05 1.69
N MET A 436 -16.60 -24.76 1.82
CA MET A 436 -16.54 -23.91 0.65
C MET A 436 -15.08 -23.81 0.23
N PHE A 437 -14.64 -24.80 -0.56
CA PHE A 437 -13.62 -24.53 -1.56
C PHE A 437 -14.22 -23.48 -2.50
N GLU A 438 -13.98 -22.20 -2.23
CA GLU A 438 -14.22 -21.17 -3.23
C GLU A 438 -13.14 -21.38 -4.31
N HIS A 439 -13.43 -22.30 -5.23
CA HIS A 439 -12.79 -22.34 -6.52
C HIS A 439 -13.26 -21.08 -7.26
N ALA A 440 -12.38 -20.08 -7.33
CA ALA A 440 -12.54 -18.98 -8.28
C ALA A 440 -12.43 -19.51 -9.71
#